data_AF-C3QU91-F1
#
_entry.id   AF-C3QU91-F1
#
_cell.length_a   1.000
_cell.length_b   1.000
_cell.length_c   1.000
_cell.angle_alpha   90.00
_cell.angle_beta   90.00
_cell.angle_gamma   90.00
#
_symmetry.space_group_name_H-M   'P 1'
#
loop_
_entity.id
_entity.type
_entity.pdbx_description
1 polymer ?
#
loop_
_entity_poly.entity_id
_entity_poly.type
_entity_poly.pdbx_seq_one_letter_code
_entity_poly.pdbx_strand_id
1 'polypeptide(L)'
;MVNMKILDLPLKAKWYEMIESGNKKEEYREIKKYWIGRLAKCGGRNSYEKTGFYCKKAICFSCITRGNGFHPKEYTHVRFRFGYTKRTMLFELESITIGVGNTNWGAPDNECVFILKLGKCIKKNESKDSTEFQPKNL
;
A
#
# COMPACT_ATOMS: atom_id res chain seq x y z
N MET A 1 -14.55 -6.75 -19.29
CA MET A 1 -13.48 -5.80 -18.93
C MET A 1 -13.34 -5.81 -17.42
N VAL A 2 -12.18 -6.20 -16.87
CA VAL A 2 -11.95 -6.13 -15.41
C VAL A 2 -11.79 -4.66 -15.04
N ASN A 3 -12.68 -4.13 -14.20
CA ASN A 3 -12.58 -2.76 -13.74
C ASN A 3 -11.34 -2.59 -12.85
N MET A 4 -10.33 -1.88 -13.33
CA MET A 4 -9.09 -1.65 -12.59
C MET A 4 -9.31 -0.67 -11.44
N LYS A 5 -9.29 -1.17 -10.20
CA LYS A 5 -9.24 -0.35 -8.99
C LYS A 5 -7.80 -0.25 -8.51
N ILE A 6 -7.18 0.93 -8.64
CA ILE A 6 -5.76 1.18 -8.36
C ILE A 6 -5.60 1.89 -7.01
N LEU A 7 -4.69 1.37 -6.18
CA LEU A 7 -4.22 2.05 -4.97
C LEU A 7 -2.91 2.80 -5.25
N ASP A 8 -2.91 4.11 -5.07
CA ASP A 8 -1.70 4.94 -5.25
C ASP A 8 -0.93 5.16 -3.95
N LEU A 9 0.36 4.80 -3.93
CA LEU A 9 1.22 4.93 -2.77
C LEU A 9 2.56 5.60 -3.10
N PRO A 10 2.92 6.71 -2.44
CA PRO A 10 4.29 7.18 -2.46
C PRO A 10 5.18 6.27 -1.59
N LEU A 11 6.40 6.00 -2.07
CA LEU A 11 7.42 5.24 -1.35
C LEU A 11 8.68 6.06 -1.09
N LYS A 12 9.36 5.71 0.01
CA LYS A 12 10.75 6.10 0.25
C LYS A 12 11.67 5.34 -0.74
N ALA A 13 12.80 5.95 -1.09
CA ALA A 13 13.75 5.43 -2.08
C ALA A 13 14.11 3.97 -1.87
N LYS A 14 14.64 3.65 -0.68
CA LYS A 14 15.04 2.29 -0.29
C LYS A 14 13.97 1.23 -0.61
N TRP A 15 12.71 1.50 -0.26
CA TRP A 15 11.62 0.54 -0.45
C TRP A 15 11.18 0.44 -1.90
N TYR A 16 11.20 1.58 -2.61
CA TYR A 16 10.92 1.60 -4.04
C TYR A 16 11.92 0.72 -4.79
N GLU A 17 13.22 0.92 -4.57
CA GLU A 17 14.30 0.17 -5.23
C GLU A 17 14.27 -1.32 -4.87
N MET A 18 13.97 -1.67 -3.62
CA MET A 18 13.84 -3.07 -3.20
C MET A 18 12.65 -3.79 -3.87
N ILE A 19 11.52 -3.09 -4.04
CA ILE A 19 10.38 -3.65 -4.79
C ILE A 19 10.71 -3.74 -6.27
N GLU A 20 11.34 -2.72 -6.82
CA GLU A 20 11.70 -2.66 -8.23
C GLU A 20 12.68 -3.76 -8.64
N SER A 21 13.68 -4.04 -7.79
CA SER A 21 14.62 -5.15 -7.95
C SER A 21 14.01 -6.54 -7.70
N GLY A 22 12.79 -6.59 -7.16
CA GLY A 22 12.09 -7.85 -6.84
C GLY A 22 12.48 -8.48 -5.51
N ASN A 23 13.39 -7.85 -4.75
CA ASN A 23 13.84 -8.31 -3.43
C ASN A 23 12.77 -8.17 -2.35
N LYS A 24 11.86 -7.19 -2.48
CA LYS A 24 10.74 -6.95 -1.56
C LYS A 24 9.41 -7.18 -2.29
N LYS A 25 8.63 -8.16 -1.80
CA LYS A 25 7.35 -8.58 -2.41
C LYS A 25 6.11 -8.12 -1.64
N GLU A 26 6.31 -7.30 -0.61
CA GLU A 26 5.26 -6.79 0.25
C GLU A 26 5.50 -5.32 0.58
N GLU A 27 4.45 -4.52 0.70
CA GLU A 27 4.51 -3.17 1.24
C GLU A 27 3.74 -3.07 2.56
N TYR A 28 4.31 -2.34 3.53
CA TYR A 28 3.74 -2.25 4.88
C TYR A 28 3.18 -0.85 5.17
N ARG A 29 2.06 -0.80 5.87
CA ARG A 29 1.50 0.47 6.39
C ARG A 29 1.05 0.31 7.84
N GLU A 30 1.42 1.28 8.66
CA GLU A 30 1.04 1.31 10.08
C GLU A 30 -0.48 1.26 10.25
N ILE A 31 -0.93 0.67 11.36
CA ILE A 31 -2.36 0.67 11.75
C ILE A 31 -2.75 2.03 12.33
N LYS A 32 -2.86 3.04 11.46
CA LYS A 32 -3.30 4.40 11.80
C LYS A 32 -4.59 4.77 11.09
N LYS A 33 -5.34 5.72 11.67
CA LYS A 33 -6.63 6.21 11.15
C LYS A 33 -6.60 6.52 9.65
N TYR A 34 -5.52 7.13 9.16
CA TYR A 34 -5.32 7.42 7.75
C TYR A 34 -5.31 6.14 6.89
N TRP A 35 -4.50 5.14 7.25
CA TRP A 35 -4.39 3.89 6.50
C TRP A 35 -5.64 3.02 6.63
N ILE A 36 -6.25 2.97 7.81
CA ILE A 36 -7.54 2.29 8.02
C ILE A 36 -8.59 2.83 7.05
N GLY A 37 -8.75 4.16 6.96
CA GLY A 37 -9.70 4.78 6.03
C GLY A 37 -9.42 4.51 4.56
N ARG A 38 -8.16 4.23 4.19
CA ARG A 38 -7.77 3.91 2.81
C ARG A 38 -7.89 2.43 2.48
N LEU A 39 -7.54 1.54 3.41
CA LEU A 39 -7.36 0.11 3.16
C LEU A 39 -8.50 -0.77 3.70
N ALA A 40 -9.28 -0.30 4.67
CA ALA A 40 -10.39 -1.05 5.24
C ALA A 40 -11.75 -0.61 4.66
N LYS A 41 -12.66 -1.57 4.53
CA LYS A 41 -14.08 -1.37 4.26
C LYS A 41 -14.84 -1.53 5.57
N CYS A 42 -15.84 -0.69 5.82
CA CYS A 42 -16.76 -0.92 6.93
C CYS A 42 -17.72 -2.04 6.53
N GLY A 43 -17.82 -3.10 7.34
CA GLY A 43 -18.79 -4.19 7.15
C GLY A 43 -20.26 -3.78 7.36
N GLY A 44 -20.56 -2.48 7.52
CA GLY A 44 -21.93 -1.95 7.59
C GLY A 44 -22.72 -2.26 8.86
N ARG A 45 -22.12 -2.94 9.85
CA ARG A 45 -22.81 -3.41 11.07
C ARG A 45 -22.54 -2.60 12.34
N ASN A 46 -21.68 -1.58 12.27
CA ASN A 46 -21.41 -0.70 13.41
C ASN A 46 -22.52 0.36 13.49
N SER A 47 -23.62 0.02 14.17
CA SER A 47 -24.65 1.00 14.56
C SER A 47 -24.19 1.77 15.79
N TYR A 48 -24.61 3.04 15.90
CA TYR A 48 -24.35 3.86 17.09
C TYR A 48 -24.81 3.13 18.37
N GLU A 49 -25.95 2.43 18.30
CA GLU A 49 -26.50 1.62 19.40
C GLU A 49 -25.56 0.50 19.87
N LYS A 50 -24.82 -0.15 18.97
CA LYS A 50 -23.90 -1.24 19.33
C LYS A 50 -22.51 -0.76 19.75
N THR A 51 -22.08 0.42 19.31
CA THR A 51 -20.68 0.85 19.47
C THR A 51 -20.49 2.24 20.06
N GLY A 52 -21.55 2.98 20.37
CA GLY A 52 -21.50 4.38 20.83
C GLY A 52 -20.98 5.37 19.79
N PHE A 53 -20.81 4.94 18.53
CA PHE A 53 -20.21 5.73 17.45
C PHE A 53 -20.73 5.31 16.08
N TYR A 54 -20.95 6.27 15.18
CA TYR A 54 -21.30 6.01 13.78
C TYR A 54 -20.05 5.76 12.94
N CYS A 55 -19.83 4.53 12.45
CA CYS A 55 -18.77 4.27 11.47
C CYS A 55 -19.14 4.76 10.05
N LYS A 56 -19.26 6.08 9.88
CA LYS A 56 -19.66 6.72 8.60
C LYS A 56 -18.60 6.60 7.49
N LYS A 57 -17.33 6.29 7.80
CA LYS A 57 -16.21 6.38 6.84
C LYS A 57 -15.18 5.24 6.86
N ALA A 58 -15.45 4.13 7.56
CA ALA A 58 -14.47 3.03 7.71
C ALA A 58 -13.10 3.47 8.28
N ILE A 59 -13.06 4.50 9.11
CA ILE A 59 -11.84 5.05 9.74
C ILE A 59 -11.64 4.52 11.17
N CYS A 60 -12.47 3.56 11.60
CA CYS A 60 -12.58 3.12 12.96
C CYS A 60 -11.63 1.95 13.25
N PHE A 61 -10.96 1.92 14.40
CA PHE A 61 -10.14 0.77 14.77
C PHE A 61 -10.98 -0.50 14.94
N SER A 62 -12.25 -0.38 15.35
CA SER A 62 -13.18 -1.51 15.39
C SER A 62 -13.46 -2.12 14.01
N CYS A 63 -13.18 -1.42 12.91
CA CYS A 63 -13.36 -1.90 11.55
C CYS A 63 -12.35 -3.00 11.17
N ILE A 64 -11.28 -3.14 11.96
CA ILE A 64 -10.22 -4.13 11.74
C ILE A 64 -10.10 -5.15 12.89
N THR A 65 -10.78 -4.92 14.02
CA THR A 65 -10.67 -5.77 15.23
C THR A 65 -11.96 -6.44 15.70
N ARG A 66 -13.15 -5.99 15.27
CA ARG A 66 -14.44 -6.52 15.77
C ARG A 66 -15.17 -7.39 14.75
N GLY A 67 -15.95 -8.36 15.24
CA GLY A 67 -16.83 -9.19 14.41
C GLY A 67 -16.08 -10.21 13.56
N ASN A 68 -16.42 -10.30 12.27
CA ASN A 68 -15.83 -11.26 11.32
C ASN A 68 -14.41 -10.88 10.83
N GLY A 69 -13.70 -10.03 11.56
CA GLY A 69 -12.32 -9.64 11.27
C GLY A 69 -12.17 -8.49 10.27
N PHE A 70 -10.96 -8.40 9.70
CA PHE A 70 -10.58 -7.33 8.77
C PHE A 70 -11.24 -7.50 7.40
N HIS A 71 -11.93 -6.44 6.94
CA HIS A 71 -12.49 -6.37 5.60
C HIS A 71 -11.66 -5.40 4.74
N PRO A 72 -10.78 -5.88 3.85
CA PRO A 72 -9.99 -5.01 2.99
C PRO A 72 -10.88 -4.35 1.92
N LYS A 73 -10.52 -3.14 1.49
CA LYS A 73 -11.08 -2.55 0.28
C LYS A 73 -10.62 -3.34 -0.95
N GLU A 74 -11.51 -3.42 -1.91
CA GLU A 74 -11.25 -4.08 -3.19
C GLU A 74 -10.35 -3.19 -4.06
N TYR A 75 -9.05 -3.47 -4.01
CA TYR A 75 -8.07 -2.97 -4.96
C TYR A 75 -7.56 -4.15 -5.78
N THR A 76 -7.42 -3.93 -7.07
CA THR A 76 -6.88 -4.93 -8.02
C THR A 76 -5.39 -4.75 -8.26
N HIS A 77 -4.92 -3.51 -8.10
CA HIS A 77 -3.56 -3.10 -8.43
C HIS A 77 -3.07 -2.05 -7.44
N VAL A 78 -1.76 -1.96 -7.29
CA VAL A 78 -1.07 -0.90 -6.55
C VAL A 78 -0.06 -0.20 -7.45
N ARG A 79 -0.10 1.13 -7.46
CA ARG A 79 0.87 1.97 -8.15
C ARG A 79 1.75 2.66 -7.13
N PHE A 80 3.04 2.37 -7.20
CA PHE A 80 4.05 3.04 -6.41
C PHE A 80 4.62 4.23 -7.16
N ARG A 81 4.82 5.33 -6.44
CA ARG A 81 5.51 6.53 -6.95
C ARG A 81 6.81 6.73 -6.19
N PHE A 82 7.87 7.03 -6.92
CA PHE A 82 9.15 7.35 -6.32
C PHE A 82 9.18 8.82 -5.88
N GLY A 83 8.84 9.08 -4.62
CA GLY A 83 8.69 10.45 -4.11
C GLY A 83 7.74 11.30 -4.96
N TYR A 84 8.20 12.50 -5.32
CA TYR A 84 7.49 13.44 -6.20
C TYR A 84 7.97 13.39 -7.67
N THR A 85 8.72 12.35 -8.04
CA THR A 85 9.17 12.17 -9.44
C THR A 85 8.06 11.58 -10.32
N LYS A 86 8.29 11.56 -11.63
CA LYS A 86 7.42 10.87 -12.61
C LYS A 86 7.60 9.34 -12.61
N ARG A 87 8.61 8.83 -11.92
CA ARG A 87 8.94 7.40 -11.90
C ARG A 87 7.90 6.63 -11.11
N THR A 88 7.31 5.62 -11.75
CA THR A 88 6.23 4.82 -11.18
C THR A 88 6.33 3.36 -11.57
N MET A 89 5.80 2.48 -10.72
CA MET A 89 5.67 1.05 -11.00
C MET A 89 4.29 0.56 -10.58
N LEU A 90 3.67 -0.26 -11.43
CA LEU A 90 2.32 -0.81 -11.26
C LEU A 90 2.42 -2.32 -11.09
N PHE A 91 1.84 -2.82 -10.01
CA PHE A 91 1.76 -4.24 -9.70
C PHE A 91 0.30 -4.67 -9.53
N GLU A 92 0.03 -5.94 -9.80
CA GLU A 92 -1.14 -6.61 -9.25
C GLU A 92 -1.07 -6.60 -7.72
N LEU A 93 -2.22 -6.43 -7.08
CA LEU A 93 -2.34 -6.52 -5.64
C LEU A 93 -3.02 -7.84 -5.30
N GLU A 94 -2.24 -8.81 -4.81
CA GLU A 94 -2.77 -10.14 -4.49
C GLU A 94 -3.70 -10.10 -3.28
N SER A 95 -3.29 -9.39 -2.22
CA SER A 95 -4.05 -9.29 -1.00
C SER A 95 -3.66 -8.09 -0.16
N ILE A 96 -4.59 -7.65 0.68
CA ILE A 96 -4.33 -6.77 1.82
C ILE A 96 -4.70 -7.56 3.07
N THR A 97 -3.75 -7.72 4.00
CA THR A 97 -3.96 -8.41 5.27
C THR A 97 -3.43 -7.57 6.44
N ILE A 98 -3.66 -8.04 7.67
CA ILE A 98 -3.05 -7.47 8.87
C ILE A 98 -2.22 -8.57 9.54
N GLY A 99 -0.99 -8.23 9.91
CA GLY A 99 -0.08 -9.16 10.58
C GLY A 99 1.26 -8.52 10.90
N VAL A 100 2.21 -9.31 11.39
CA VAL A 100 3.58 -8.87 11.63
C VAL A 100 4.38 -8.97 10.33
N GLY A 101 4.98 -7.87 9.91
CA GLY A 101 5.77 -7.82 8.68
C GLY A 101 7.23 -8.20 8.89
N ASN A 102 7.96 -8.41 7.79
CA ASN A 102 9.40 -8.63 7.80
C ASN A 102 10.17 -7.32 8.12
N THR A 103 10.89 -7.31 9.23
CA THR A 103 11.68 -6.15 9.71
C THR A 103 12.79 -5.75 8.74
N ASN A 104 13.38 -6.69 7.99
CA ASN A 104 14.36 -6.41 6.93
C ASN A 104 13.77 -5.59 5.77
N TRP A 105 12.44 -5.64 5.63
CA TRP A 105 11.68 -4.89 4.63
C TRP A 105 11.00 -3.65 5.22
N GLY A 106 11.41 -3.23 6.42
CA GLY A 106 10.98 -1.99 7.06
C GLY A 106 9.70 -2.09 7.90
N ALA A 107 9.25 -3.29 8.26
CA ALA A 107 8.20 -3.45 9.25
C ALA A 107 8.72 -3.09 10.66
N PRO A 108 7.88 -2.51 11.54
CA PRO A 108 8.20 -2.39 12.96
C PRO A 108 8.30 -3.78 13.61
N ASP A 109 9.12 -3.88 14.66
CA ASP A 109 9.30 -5.13 15.39
C ASP A 109 8.10 -5.42 16.29
N ASN A 110 7.64 -6.67 16.29
CA ASN A 110 6.51 -7.16 17.11
C ASN A 110 5.19 -6.36 17.01
N GLU A 111 5.03 -5.52 15.99
CA GLU A 111 3.83 -4.71 15.77
C GLU A 111 3.08 -5.16 14.51
N CYS A 112 1.74 -5.16 14.59
CA CYS A 112 0.91 -5.43 13.43
C CYS A 112 0.89 -4.24 12.46
N VAL A 113 0.94 -4.54 11.17
CA VAL A 113 0.82 -3.59 10.05
C VAL A 113 -0.20 -4.10 9.03
N PHE A 114 -0.69 -3.22 8.17
CA PHE A 114 -1.26 -3.64 6.90
C PHE A 114 -0.15 -4.20 6.01
N ILE A 115 -0.35 -5.40 5.48
CA ILE A 115 0.56 -6.06 4.56
C ILE A 115 -0.12 -6.08 3.18
N LEU A 116 0.50 -5.40 2.21
CA LEU A 116 0.07 -5.38 0.82
C LEU A 116 0.97 -6.34 0.05
N LYS A 117 0.44 -7.52 -0.27
CA LYS A 117 1.18 -8.54 -1.01
C LYS A 117 1.16 -8.24 -2.51
N LEU A 118 2.34 -8.19 -3.11
CA LEU A 118 2.52 -7.79 -4.51
C LEU A 118 2.51 -9.03 -5.42
N GLY A 119 1.74 -8.95 -6.49
CA GLY A 119 1.71 -9.95 -7.54
C GLY A 119 2.62 -9.58 -8.71
N LYS A 120 2.16 -9.85 -9.94
CA LYS A 120 2.93 -9.56 -11.15
C LYS A 120 3.18 -8.06 -11.33
N CYS A 121 4.41 -7.72 -11.73
CA CYS A 121 4.72 -6.38 -12.22
C CYS A 121 4.07 -6.17 -13.60
N ILE A 122 3.20 -5.17 -13.71
CA ILE A 122 2.48 -4.84 -14.95
C ILE A 122 3.24 -3.82 -15.78
N LYS A 123 3.78 -2.77 -15.15
CA LYS A 123 4.49 -1.69 -15.84
C LYS A 123 5.47 -0.98 -14.92
N LYS A 124 6.62 -0.57 -15.46
CA LYS A 124 7.53 0.41 -14.86
C LYS A 124 7.67 1.60 -15.81
N ASN A 125 7.58 2.82 -15.29
CA ASN A 125 7.88 4.04 -16.03
C ASN A 125 9.11 4.66 -15.39
N GLU A 126 10.17 4.81 -16.17
CA GLU A 126 11.38 5.51 -15.79
C GLU A 126 11.28 6.97 -16.20
N SER A 127 11.80 7.88 -15.38
CA SER A 127 12.08 9.25 -15.82
C SER A 127 13.27 9.17 -16.78
N LYS A 128 13.07 9.56 -18.04
CA LYS A 128 14.17 9.80 -18.99
C LYS A 128 14.95 11.03 -18.53
N ASP A 129 15.80 10.88 -17.52
CA ASP A 129 16.89 11.81 -17.23
C ASP A 129 18.20 11.07 -17.45
N SER A 130 18.49 10.80 -18.73
CA SER A 130 19.82 10.49 -19.22
C SER A 130 20.30 11.67 -20.07
N THR A 131 20.59 12.80 -19.45
CA THR A 131 21.60 13.70 -20.02
C THR A 131 22.95 13.07 -19.72
N GLU A 132 23.39 12.27 -20.68
CA GLU A 132 24.76 11.83 -20.84
C GLU A 132 25.67 13.06 -20.81
N PHE A 133 26.47 13.20 -19.75
CA PHE A 133 27.50 14.24 -19.68
C PHE A 133 28.61 13.85 -20.65
N GLN A 134 28.51 14.33 -21.89
CA GLN A 134 29.60 14.25 -22.86
C GLN A 134 30.71 15.19 -22.34
N PRO A 135 31.90 14.69 -21.94
CA PRO A 135 32.98 15.58 -21.57
C PRO A 135 33.36 16.41 -22.80
N LYS A 136 33.31 17.74 -22.65
CA LYS A 136 33.87 18.64 -23.65
C LYS A 136 35.38 18.41 -23.67
N ASN A 137 35.88 17.83 -24.76
CA ASN A 137 37.30 17.82 -25.05
C ASN A 137 37.81 19.26 -25.07
N LEU A 138 38.81 19.55 -24.23
CA LEU A 138 39.67 20.73 -24.36
C LEU A 138 40.79 20.41 -25.34
#